data_AF-A0A1W6BBC1-F1
#
_entry.id   AF-A0A1W6BBC1-F1
#
_cell.length_a   1.000
_cell.length_b   1.000
_cell.length_c   1.000
_cell.angle_alpha   90.00
_cell.angle_beta   90.00
_cell.angle_gamma   90.00
#
_symmetry.space_group_name_H-M   'P 1'
#
loop_
_entity.id
_entity.type
_entity.pdbx_description
1 polymer ?
#
loop_
_entity_poly.entity_id
_entity_poly.type
_entity_poly.pdbx_seq_one_letter_code
_entity_poly.pdbx_strand_id
1 'polypeptide(L)'
;MTQELLSKINSNGVSSFTWFQHILSQLTWPMINERTAAECSGLLAFFFNEGDEIYARYRRRNRWFSRYDLDVNRVANRFLKRMLDIDRAKAMETLLSLTLEGTAFVWISHYIRDLLWKNGLAGNRADPEREHVLKDDELNSVRCRFRERLNDDELKSLLEREDELGGFVWAWHDIAGPEPVISWVDRQSGSDKAFLMLLLGLRSHIISSETGHCRVLRISDIAHLFGGENILLRRLKLIESENNFPDLVKEVRGAIELSNSF
;
A
#
# COMPACT_ATOMS: atom_id res chain seq x y z
N MET A 1 -18.98 1.55 16.87
CA MET A 1 -17.52 1.80 16.94
C MET A 1 -16.93 2.17 15.58
N THR A 2 -16.99 1.31 14.54
CA THR A 2 -16.40 1.60 13.22
C THR A 2 -16.86 2.90 12.58
N GLN A 3 -18.17 3.09 12.39
CA GLN A 3 -18.72 4.32 11.80
C GLN A 3 -18.40 5.55 12.65
N GLU A 4 -18.33 5.39 13.97
CA GLU A 4 -17.96 6.46 14.88
C GLU A 4 -16.51 6.91 14.66
N LEU A 5 -15.54 5.99 14.64
CA LEU A 5 -14.13 6.31 14.36
C LEU A 5 -13.95 6.91 12.97
N LEU A 6 -14.60 6.35 11.95
CA LEU A 6 -14.56 6.88 10.59
C LEU A 6 -15.19 8.26 10.47
N SER A 7 -16.21 8.58 11.26
CA SER A 7 -16.81 9.92 11.29
C SER A 7 -15.84 10.99 11.82
N LYS A 8 -14.85 10.59 12.64
CA LYS A 8 -13.82 11.49 13.19
C LYS A 8 -12.77 11.91 12.16
N ILE A 9 -12.79 11.34 10.95
CA ILE A 9 -11.96 11.77 9.82
C ILE A 9 -12.50 13.07 9.21
N ASN A 10 -13.70 13.55 9.58
CA ASN A 10 -14.21 14.85 9.14
C ASN A 10 -13.41 16.03 9.75
N SER A 11 -13.56 17.22 9.17
CA SER A 11 -12.93 18.43 9.70
C SER A 11 -13.42 18.66 11.14
N ASN A 12 -12.51 18.99 12.05
CA ASN A 12 -12.89 19.39 13.41
C ASN A 12 -13.40 20.85 13.45
N GLY A 13 -13.42 21.56 12.32
CA GLY A 13 -13.87 22.95 12.20
C GLY A 13 -12.88 24.00 12.70
N VAL A 14 -11.71 23.58 13.20
CA VAL A 14 -10.74 24.45 13.90
C VAL A 14 -9.32 24.33 13.34
N SER A 15 -8.95 23.15 12.81
CA SER A 15 -7.61 22.89 12.26
C SER A 15 -7.67 22.00 11.03
N SER A 16 -6.56 21.96 10.28
CA SER A 16 -6.33 20.95 9.24
C SER A 16 -6.27 19.52 9.80
N PHE A 17 -5.90 19.37 11.08
CA PHE A 17 -5.90 18.10 11.81
C PHE A 17 -7.31 17.60 12.11
N THR A 18 -7.56 16.31 11.90
CA THR A 18 -8.85 15.68 12.18
C THR A 18 -8.91 15.14 13.61
N TRP A 19 -10.13 14.89 14.11
CA TRP A 19 -10.30 14.17 15.38
C TRP A 19 -9.68 12.77 15.34
N PHE A 20 -9.71 12.12 14.18
CA PHE A 20 -9.08 10.81 14.00
C PHE A 20 -7.56 10.88 14.16
N GLN A 21 -6.90 11.89 13.57
CA GLN A 21 -5.46 12.09 13.77
C GLN A 21 -5.13 12.41 15.22
N HIS A 22 -5.98 13.18 15.90
CA HIS A 22 -5.83 13.41 17.33
C HIS A 22 -5.92 12.10 18.11
N ILE A 23 -6.94 11.25 17.85
CA ILE A 23 -7.06 9.92 18.47
C ILE A 23 -5.79 9.08 18.24
N LEU A 24 -5.30 9.00 17.00
CA LEU A 24 -4.06 8.27 16.69
C LEU A 24 -2.87 8.79 17.51
N SER A 25 -2.75 10.12 17.66
CA SER A 25 -1.68 10.74 18.46
C SER A 25 -1.73 10.37 19.95
N GLN A 26 -2.93 10.10 20.49
CA GLN A 26 -3.11 9.72 21.89
C GLN A 26 -2.81 8.24 22.14
N LEU A 27 -2.83 7.38 21.11
CA LEU A 27 -2.54 5.94 21.21
C LEU A 27 -1.04 5.66 21.40
N THR A 28 -0.48 6.23 22.46
CA THR A 28 0.91 6.12 22.92
C THR A 28 1.12 4.84 23.72
N TRP A 29 2.39 4.48 23.97
CA TRP A 29 2.73 3.29 24.77
C TRP A 29 2.08 3.27 26.17
N PRO A 30 2.13 4.34 26.98
CA PRO A 30 1.44 4.36 28.27
C PRO A 30 -0.04 4.01 28.15
N MET A 31 -0.76 4.63 27.20
CA MET A 31 -2.19 4.40 27.01
C MET A 31 -2.51 2.99 26.50
N ILE A 32 -1.64 2.39 25.69
CA ILE A 32 -1.82 1.03 25.16
C ILE A 32 -1.49 -0.04 26.20
N ASN A 33 -0.49 0.20 27.06
CA ASN A 33 -0.09 -0.75 28.10
C ASN A 33 -1.19 -0.98 29.14
N GLU A 34 -2.08 -0.02 29.35
CA GLU A 34 -3.26 -0.14 30.21
C GLU A 34 -4.40 -0.97 29.59
N ARG A 35 -4.31 -1.32 28.30
CA ARG A 35 -5.35 -2.07 27.59
C ARG A 35 -5.18 -3.57 27.70
N THR A 36 -6.32 -4.25 27.66
CA THR A 36 -6.42 -5.70 27.56
C THR A 36 -6.09 -6.17 26.14
N ALA A 37 -5.67 -7.44 26.00
CA ALA A 37 -5.44 -8.03 24.69
C ALA A 37 -6.69 -8.00 23.79
N ALA A 38 -7.90 -8.11 24.38
CA ALA A 38 -9.16 -8.05 23.65
C ALA A 38 -9.43 -6.64 23.08
N GLU A 39 -9.18 -5.57 23.85
CA GLU A 39 -9.30 -4.20 23.36
C GLU A 39 -8.28 -3.91 22.24
N CYS A 40 -7.02 -4.34 22.42
CA CYS A 40 -6.00 -4.22 21.37
C CYS A 40 -6.40 -4.98 20.11
N SER A 41 -6.93 -6.19 20.25
CA SER A 41 -7.41 -7.00 19.13
C SER A 41 -8.55 -6.33 18.37
N GLY A 42 -9.52 -5.73 19.08
CA GLY A 42 -10.62 -5.01 18.43
C GLY A 42 -10.16 -3.79 17.64
N LEU A 43 -9.20 -3.03 18.18
CA LEU A 43 -8.62 -1.86 17.49
C LEU A 43 -7.71 -2.27 16.32
N LEU A 44 -6.97 -3.37 16.46
CA LEU A 44 -6.20 -3.94 15.35
C LEU A 44 -7.13 -4.40 14.23
N ALA A 45 -8.21 -5.12 14.57
CA ALA A 45 -9.22 -5.56 13.62
C ALA A 45 -9.89 -4.38 12.89
N PHE A 46 -10.09 -3.24 13.55
CA PHE A 46 -10.58 -2.03 12.89
C PHE A 46 -9.66 -1.59 11.75
N PHE A 47 -8.34 -1.56 11.93
CA PHE A 47 -7.42 -1.18 10.84
C PHE A 47 -7.38 -2.22 9.72
N PHE A 48 -7.40 -3.52 10.05
CA PHE A 48 -7.42 -4.60 9.06
C PHE A 48 -8.71 -4.64 8.23
N ASN A 49 -9.80 -4.03 8.69
CA ASN A 49 -11.05 -3.94 7.94
C ASN A 49 -11.24 -2.59 7.25
N GLU A 50 -10.80 -1.50 7.87
CA GLU A 50 -11.14 -0.14 7.44
C GLU A 50 -9.96 0.68 6.94
N GLY A 51 -8.74 0.12 6.95
CA GLY A 51 -7.51 0.78 6.49
C GLY A 51 -7.67 1.47 5.13
N ASP A 52 -8.24 0.75 4.15
CA ASP A 52 -8.47 1.28 2.81
C ASP A 52 -9.45 2.47 2.80
N GLU A 53 -10.54 2.39 3.56
CA GLU A 53 -11.53 3.47 3.65
C GLU A 53 -11.00 4.67 4.43
N ILE A 54 -10.15 4.46 5.44
CA ILE A 54 -9.43 5.56 6.13
C ILE A 54 -8.66 6.37 5.10
N TYR A 55 -7.77 5.74 4.33
CA TYR A 55 -6.96 6.46 3.34
C TYR A 55 -7.81 7.02 2.19
N ALA A 56 -8.86 6.32 1.77
CA ALA A 56 -9.80 6.85 0.78
C ALA A 56 -10.47 8.16 1.24
N ARG A 57 -10.90 8.24 2.51
CA ARG A 57 -11.50 9.46 3.08
C ARG A 57 -10.51 10.62 3.16
N TYR A 58 -9.25 10.36 3.51
CA TYR A 58 -8.23 11.41 3.48
C TYR A 58 -7.91 11.87 2.06
N ARG A 59 -7.85 10.96 1.09
CA ARG A 59 -7.65 11.32 -0.32
C ARG A 59 -8.80 12.15 -0.91
N ARG A 60 -10.05 11.87 -0.52
CA ARG A 60 -11.20 12.73 -0.89
C ARG A 60 -11.03 14.17 -0.40
N ARG A 61 -10.30 14.40 0.71
CA ARG A 61 -9.99 15.74 1.25
C ARG A 61 -8.75 16.36 0.63
N ASN A 62 -7.71 15.55 0.40
CA ASN A 62 -6.47 15.96 -0.23
C ASN A 62 -6.03 14.84 -1.18
N ARG A 63 -6.18 15.02 -2.50
CA ARG A 63 -5.82 14.01 -3.50
C ARG A 63 -4.35 13.57 -3.44
N TRP A 64 -3.50 14.38 -2.82
CA TRP A 64 -2.07 14.11 -2.63
C TRP A 64 -1.73 13.47 -1.29
N PHE A 65 -2.75 13.13 -0.50
CA PHE A 65 -2.56 12.50 0.80
C PHE A 65 -1.86 11.15 0.61
N SER A 66 -0.67 11.06 1.19
CA SER A 66 0.15 9.88 1.17
C SER A 66 -0.21 8.96 2.31
N ARG A 67 0.03 7.66 2.12
CA ARG A 67 -0.14 6.70 3.22
C ARG A 67 0.80 6.96 4.39
N TYR A 68 1.91 7.65 4.15
CA TYR A 68 2.89 8.02 5.19
C TYR A 68 2.45 9.24 6.00
N ASP A 69 1.36 9.93 5.62
CA ASP A 69 0.85 11.10 6.35
C ASP A 69 0.06 10.71 7.62
N LEU A 70 -0.21 9.40 7.83
CA LEU A 70 -0.83 8.88 9.05
C LEU A 70 0.04 7.84 9.74
N ASP A 71 0.08 7.92 11.07
CA ASP A 71 0.82 6.98 11.93
C ASP A 71 0.05 5.65 12.18
N VAL A 72 -0.81 5.23 11.24
CA VAL A 72 -1.69 4.05 11.40
C VAL A 72 -0.86 2.77 11.60
N ASN A 73 0.18 2.56 10.78
CA ASN A 73 1.02 1.36 10.89
C ASN A 73 1.75 1.29 12.23
N ARG A 74 2.23 2.42 12.75
CA ARG A 74 2.92 2.45 14.05
C ARG A 74 1.95 2.20 15.20
N VAL A 75 0.74 2.74 15.12
CA VAL A 75 -0.32 2.46 16.12
C VAL A 75 -0.72 0.99 16.07
N ALA A 76 -0.92 0.41 14.89
CA ALA A 76 -1.17 -1.03 14.71
C ALA A 76 -0.04 -1.89 15.30
N ASN A 77 1.22 -1.51 15.05
CA ASN A 77 2.40 -2.17 15.63
C ASN A 77 2.40 -2.14 17.16
N ARG A 78 1.98 -1.05 17.79
CA ARG A 78 1.90 -0.96 19.26
C ARG A 78 0.81 -1.89 19.82
N PHE A 79 -0.36 -1.96 19.18
CA PHE A 79 -1.40 -2.90 19.58
C PHE A 79 -0.94 -4.35 19.42
N LEU A 80 -0.33 -4.68 18.29
CA LEU A 80 0.19 -6.02 18.04
C LEU A 80 1.27 -6.40 19.06
N LYS A 81 2.25 -5.53 19.32
CA LYS A 81 3.28 -5.75 20.34
C LYS A 81 2.66 -5.98 21.73
N ARG A 82 1.69 -5.16 22.13
CA ARG A 82 0.99 -5.35 23.41
C ARG A 82 0.30 -6.71 23.50
N MET A 83 -0.33 -7.17 22.43
CA MET A 83 -0.95 -8.50 22.38
C MET A 83 0.11 -9.61 22.48
N LEU A 84 1.23 -9.47 21.75
CA LEU A 84 2.34 -10.43 21.78
C LEU A 84 2.99 -10.54 23.16
N ASP A 85 3.08 -9.45 23.91
CA ASP A 85 3.62 -9.42 25.28
C ASP A 85 2.69 -10.11 26.29
N ILE A 86 1.38 -10.11 26.05
CA ILE A 86 0.39 -10.78 26.92
C ILE A 86 0.29 -12.27 26.60
N ASP A 87 0.06 -12.61 25.33
CA ASP A 87 -0.06 -13.98 24.85
C ASP A 87 0.35 -14.03 23.37
N ARG A 88 1.61 -14.42 23.15
CA ARG A 88 2.22 -14.45 21.82
C ARG A 88 1.50 -15.39 20.86
N ALA A 89 1.10 -16.57 21.33
CA ALA A 89 0.47 -17.58 20.48
C ALA A 89 -0.90 -17.09 20.00
N LYS A 90 -1.73 -16.58 20.92
CA LYS A 90 -3.05 -16.05 20.59
C LYS A 90 -2.99 -14.79 19.73
N ALA A 91 -2.00 -13.92 19.98
CA ALA A 91 -1.77 -12.73 19.18
C ALA A 91 -1.40 -13.09 17.73
N MET A 92 -0.55 -14.11 17.54
CA MET A 92 -0.21 -14.61 16.22
C MET A 92 -1.39 -15.25 15.49
N GLU A 93 -2.20 -16.06 16.18
CA GLU A 93 -3.45 -16.61 15.63
C GLU A 93 -4.37 -15.48 15.12
N THR A 94 -4.55 -14.45 15.95
CA THR A 94 -5.36 -13.28 15.61
C THR A 94 -4.81 -12.56 14.38
N LEU A 95 -3.50 -12.31 14.34
CA LEU A 95 -2.86 -11.62 13.22
C LEU A 95 -3.00 -12.41 11.91
N LEU A 96 -2.85 -13.74 11.96
CA LEU A 96 -3.00 -14.61 10.79
C LEU A 96 -4.44 -14.61 10.26
N SER A 97 -5.44 -14.67 11.15
CA SER A 97 -6.86 -14.55 10.77
C SER A 97 -7.16 -13.19 10.16
N LEU A 98 -6.75 -12.08 10.79
CA LEU A 98 -6.96 -10.73 10.27
C LEU A 98 -6.29 -10.52 8.91
N THR A 99 -5.09 -11.08 8.72
CA THR A 99 -4.38 -11.02 7.44
C THR A 99 -5.16 -11.68 6.31
N LEU A 100 -5.83 -12.79 6.61
CA LEU A 100 -6.61 -13.53 5.63
C LEU A 100 -7.99 -12.90 5.39
N GLU A 101 -8.69 -12.51 6.44
CA GLU A 101 -10.11 -12.17 6.40
C GLU A 101 -10.39 -10.67 6.34
N GLY A 102 -9.39 -9.83 6.68
CA GLY A 102 -9.59 -8.38 6.78
C GLY A 102 -9.96 -7.74 5.45
N THR A 103 -10.94 -6.84 5.45
CA THR A 103 -11.45 -6.22 4.21
C THR A 103 -10.55 -5.13 3.63
N ALA A 104 -9.61 -4.58 4.39
CA ALA A 104 -8.69 -3.54 3.94
C ALA A 104 -7.49 -4.12 3.16
N PHE A 105 -7.77 -4.80 2.06
CA PHE A 105 -6.79 -5.59 1.30
C PHE A 105 -5.53 -4.80 0.92
N VAL A 106 -5.70 -3.56 0.42
CA VAL A 106 -4.56 -2.73 -0.01
C VAL A 106 -3.73 -2.33 1.20
N TRP A 107 -4.36 -1.88 2.27
CA TRP A 107 -3.68 -1.49 3.51
C TRP A 107 -2.95 -2.68 4.15
N ILE A 108 -3.55 -3.87 4.18
CA ILE A 108 -2.92 -5.09 4.72
C ILE A 108 -1.64 -5.40 3.94
N SER A 109 -1.67 -5.34 2.60
CA SER A 109 -0.48 -5.56 1.78
C SER A 109 0.64 -4.57 2.14
N HIS A 110 0.29 -3.31 2.37
CA HIS A 110 1.23 -2.27 2.78
C HIS A 110 1.76 -2.45 4.19
N TYR A 111 0.92 -2.90 5.12
CA TYR A 111 1.31 -3.17 6.49
C TYR A 111 2.30 -4.35 6.56
N ILE A 112 2.04 -5.43 5.83
CA ILE A 112 2.96 -6.57 5.74
C ILE A 112 4.28 -6.14 5.08
N ARG A 113 4.22 -5.35 4.00
CA ARG A 113 5.42 -4.80 3.37
C ARG A 113 6.26 -3.97 4.33
N ASP A 114 5.64 -3.09 5.12
CA ASP A 114 6.31 -2.28 6.15
C ASP A 114 7.04 -3.17 7.16
N LEU A 115 6.39 -4.25 7.62
CA LEU A 115 7.03 -5.24 8.51
C LEU A 115 8.21 -5.95 7.82
N LEU A 116 8.07 -6.39 6.57
CA LEU A 116 9.15 -7.04 5.81
C LEU A 116 10.37 -6.14 5.66
N TRP A 117 10.15 -4.85 5.38
CA TRP A 117 11.22 -3.88 5.25
C TRP A 117 11.95 -3.67 6.58
N LYS A 118 11.22 -3.50 7.68
CA LYS A 118 11.79 -3.32 9.01
C LYS A 118 12.57 -4.54 9.50
N ASN A 119 12.11 -5.74 9.20
CA ASN A 119 12.83 -6.97 9.50
C ASN A 119 14.01 -7.23 8.54
N GLY A 120 14.18 -6.45 7.47
CA GLY A 120 15.24 -6.67 6.48
C GLY A 120 15.00 -7.88 5.58
N LEU A 121 13.77 -8.41 5.53
CA LEU A 121 13.38 -9.53 4.67
C LEU A 121 13.02 -9.07 3.24
N ALA A 122 12.84 -7.76 3.04
CA ALA A 122 12.69 -7.12 1.75
C ALA A 122 13.18 -5.66 1.82
N GLY A 123 13.35 -5.02 0.66
CA GLY A 123 13.77 -3.62 0.60
C GLY A 123 15.16 -3.35 1.21
N ASN A 124 15.38 -2.11 1.64
CA ASN A 124 16.69 -1.63 2.13
C ASN A 124 16.60 -0.79 3.41
N ARG A 125 15.56 -1.02 4.24
CA ARG A 125 15.24 -0.21 5.43
C ARG A 125 15.07 -1.07 6.69
N ALA A 126 16.05 -1.92 6.95
CA ALA A 126 16.04 -2.78 8.14
C ALA A 126 16.23 -1.94 9.41
N ASP A 127 15.32 -2.11 10.36
CA ASP A 127 15.45 -1.58 11.72
C ASP A 127 16.32 -2.53 12.56
N PRO A 128 16.91 -2.06 13.68
CA PRO A 128 17.58 -2.94 14.63
C PRO A 128 16.63 -4.05 15.14
N GLU A 129 17.15 -5.26 15.36
CA GLU A 129 16.36 -6.44 15.76
C GLU A 129 15.46 -6.21 16.98
N ARG A 130 15.93 -5.44 17.97
CA ARG A 130 15.15 -5.04 19.15
C ARG A 130 13.89 -4.24 18.86
N GLU A 131 13.80 -3.62 17.68
CA GLU A 131 12.66 -2.80 17.25
C GLU A 131 11.64 -3.60 16.46
N HIS A 132 12.00 -4.80 16.01
CA HIS A 132 11.13 -5.71 15.26
C HIS A 132 9.86 -6.03 16.07
N VAL A 133 8.73 -6.07 15.38
CA VAL A 133 7.44 -6.44 15.98
C VAL A 133 7.30 -7.96 16.05
N LEU A 134 7.68 -8.62 14.96
CA LEU A 134 7.63 -10.06 14.76
C LEU A 134 9.04 -10.59 14.56
N LYS A 135 9.24 -11.84 14.93
CA LYS A 135 10.42 -12.59 14.50
C LYS A 135 10.28 -12.94 13.02
N ASP A 136 11.40 -13.27 12.37
CA ASP A 136 11.42 -13.54 10.94
C ASP A 136 10.57 -14.75 10.55
N ASP A 137 10.54 -15.81 11.36
CA ASP A 137 9.70 -17.00 11.15
C ASP A 137 8.21 -16.68 11.25
N GLU A 138 7.81 -15.86 12.21
CA GLU A 138 6.44 -15.39 12.39
C GLU A 138 6.00 -14.49 11.23
N LEU A 139 6.84 -13.54 10.83
CA LEU A 139 6.56 -12.66 9.70
C LEU A 139 6.51 -13.43 8.38
N ASN A 140 7.36 -14.45 8.22
CA ASN A 140 7.27 -15.36 7.08
C ASN A 140 5.95 -16.14 7.08
N SER A 141 5.42 -16.51 8.23
CA SER A 141 4.12 -17.18 8.34
C SER A 141 2.98 -16.25 7.90
N VAL A 142 3.00 -14.98 8.33
CA VAL A 142 2.07 -13.94 7.87
C VAL A 142 2.18 -13.71 6.36
N ARG A 143 3.41 -13.61 5.84
CA ARG A 143 3.70 -13.44 4.41
C ARG A 143 3.13 -14.59 3.59
N CYS A 144 3.39 -15.84 3.99
CA CYS A 144 2.87 -17.02 3.32
C CYS A 144 1.34 -17.03 3.30
N ARG A 145 0.70 -16.67 4.43
CA ARG A 145 -0.76 -16.64 4.52
C ARG A 145 -1.38 -15.58 3.60
N PHE A 146 -0.80 -14.39 3.54
CA PHE A 146 -1.29 -13.33 2.65
C PHE A 146 -1.05 -13.63 1.17
N ARG A 147 0.05 -14.33 0.85
CA ARG A 147 0.34 -14.79 -0.51
C ARG A 147 -0.75 -15.69 -1.09
N GLU A 148 -1.40 -16.52 -0.27
CA GLU A 148 -2.53 -17.34 -0.70
C GLU A 148 -3.71 -16.48 -1.17
N ARG A 149 -3.94 -15.34 -0.52
CA ARG A 149 -5.00 -14.38 -0.85
C ARG A 149 -4.72 -13.57 -2.11
N LEU A 150 -3.44 -13.33 -2.43
CA LEU A 150 -3.01 -12.57 -3.60
C LEU A 150 -3.32 -13.25 -4.95
N ASN A 151 -3.93 -14.44 -4.97
CA ASN A 151 -4.20 -15.22 -6.18
C ASN A 151 -5.65 -15.10 -6.71
N ASP A 152 -6.50 -14.22 -6.16
CA ASP A 152 -7.95 -14.19 -6.48
C ASP A 152 -8.46 -12.86 -7.08
N ASP A 153 -9.73 -12.87 -7.52
CA ASP A 153 -10.48 -11.83 -8.26
C ASP A 153 -10.44 -10.40 -7.66
N GLU A 154 -10.00 -10.21 -6.41
CA GLU A 154 -9.83 -8.91 -5.75
C GLU A 154 -8.92 -7.95 -6.56
N LEU A 155 -7.94 -8.49 -7.30
CA LEU A 155 -7.00 -7.72 -8.12
C LEU A 155 -7.64 -6.97 -9.28
N LYS A 156 -8.80 -7.42 -9.78
CA LYS A 156 -9.50 -6.71 -10.88
C LYS A 156 -10.07 -5.38 -10.40
N SER A 157 -10.63 -5.34 -9.19
CA SER A 157 -11.17 -4.12 -8.58
C SER A 157 -10.10 -3.06 -8.29
N LEU A 158 -8.84 -3.49 -8.14
CA LEU A 158 -7.68 -2.65 -7.91
C LEU A 158 -7.27 -1.81 -9.13
N LEU A 159 -7.49 -2.32 -10.35
CA LEU A 159 -7.25 -1.57 -11.59
C LEU A 159 -8.18 -0.35 -11.71
N GLU A 160 -9.37 -0.41 -11.10
CA GLU A 160 -10.31 0.72 -11.07
C GLU A 160 -9.87 1.82 -10.08
N ARG A 161 -8.91 1.52 -9.19
CA ARG A 161 -8.40 2.42 -8.15
C ARG A 161 -7.00 2.93 -8.54
N GLU A 162 -6.95 3.79 -9.57
CA GLU A 162 -5.71 4.33 -10.16
C GLU A 162 -4.66 4.82 -9.13
N ASP A 163 -5.09 5.38 -8.00
CA ASP A 163 -4.22 6.02 -7.02
C ASP A 163 -3.44 5.06 -6.09
N GLU A 164 -3.82 3.78 -6.04
CA GLU A 164 -3.24 2.80 -5.12
C GLU A 164 -2.45 1.69 -5.82
N LEU A 165 -2.63 1.55 -7.14
CA LEU A 165 -2.10 0.42 -7.88
C LEU A 165 -0.58 0.31 -7.79
N GLY A 166 0.15 1.41 -8.05
CA GLY A 166 1.61 1.40 -7.98
C GLY A 166 2.13 0.97 -6.62
N GLY A 167 1.59 1.53 -5.54
CA GLY A 167 1.97 1.13 -4.18
C GLY A 167 1.71 -0.35 -3.93
N PHE A 168 0.50 -0.81 -4.26
CA PHE A 168 0.08 -2.18 -4.05
C PHE A 168 0.93 -3.18 -4.84
N VAL A 169 1.21 -2.92 -6.11
CA VAL A 169 2.04 -3.79 -6.98
C VAL A 169 3.41 -4.02 -6.37
N TRP A 170 4.02 -2.98 -5.80
CA TRP A 170 5.30 -3.11 -5.13
C TRP A 170 5.22 -3.85 -3.79
N ALA A 171 4.11 -3.72 -3.05
CA ALA A 171 3.88 -4.53 -1.86
C ALA A 171 3.71 -6.00 -2.22
N TRP A 172 2.96 -6.28 -3.28
CA TRP A 172 2.77 -7.63 -3.80
C TRP A 172 4.10 -8.24 -4.26
N HIS A 173 4.92 -7.50 -5.00
CA HIS A 173 6.26 -7.92 -5.40
C HIS A 173 7.10 -8.36 -4.19
N ASP A 174 7.16 -7.55 -3.13
CA ASP A 174 7.96 -7.84 -1.94
C ASP A 174 7.39 -9.02 -1.11
N ILE A 175 6.08 -9.30 -1.21
CA ILE A 175 5.39 -10.38 -0.49
C ILE A 175 5.49 -11.72 -1.22
N ALA A 176 5.18 -11.73 -2.52
CA ALA A 176 4.98 -12.94 -3.31
C ALA A 176 6.13 -13.24 -4.29
N GLY A 177 7.07 -12.31 -4.45
CA GLY A 177 8.11 -12.34 -5.47
C GLY A 177 7.69 -11.68 -6.78
N PRO A 178 8.63 -11.52 -7.73
CA PRO A 178 8.38 -10.87 -9.01
C PRO A 178 7.49 -11.70 -9.95
N GLU A 179 7.58 -13.02 -9.94
CA GLU A 179 6.93 -13.87 -10.96
C GLU A 179 5.39 -13.78 -10.97
N PRO A 180 4.69 -13.79 -9.82
CA PRO A 180 3.24 -13.61 -9.81
C PRO A 180 2.79 -12.24 -10.33
N VAL A 181 3.57 -11.19 -10.01
CA VAL A 181 3.29 -9.81 -10.46
C VAL A 181 3.50 -9.69 -11.96
N ILE A 182 4.62 -10.18 -12.49
CA ILE A 182 4.91 -10.21 -13.93
C ILE A 182 3.80 -10.96 -14.67
N SER A 183 3.42 -12.15 -14.17
CA SER A 183 2.35 -12.95 -14.78
C SER A 183 1.00 -12.22 -14.77
N TRP A 184 0.71 -11.44 -13.73
CA TRP A 184 -0.49 -10.62 -13.67
C TRP A 184 -0.44 -9.44 -14.64
N VAL A 185 0.69 -8.73 -14.72
CA VAL A 185 0.91 -7.62 -15.66
C VAL A 185 0.74 -8.09 -17.11
N ASP A 186 1.29 -9.25 -17.45
CA ASP A 186 1.15 -9.84 -18.79
C ASP A 186 -0.33 -10.11 -19.13
N ARG A 187 -1.09 -10.72 -18.20
CA ARG A 187 -2.52 -10.97 -18.39
C ARG A 187 -3.36 -9.70 -18.52
N GLN A 188 -3.07 -8.67 -17.71
CA GLN A 188 -3.84 -7.43 -17.70
C GLN A 188 -3.49 -6.49 -18.84
N SER A 189 -2.27 -6.58 -19.38
CA SER A 189 -1.81 -5.73 -20.48
C SER A 189 -2.13 -6.29 -21.88
N GLY A 190 -3.11 -7.19 -22.00
CA GLY A 190 -3.43 -7.86 -23.27
C GLY A 190 -3.94 -6.95 -24.41
N SER A 191 -4.45 -5.75 -24.09
CA SER A 191 -4.81 -4.73 -25.08
C SER A 191 -4.01 -3.45 -24.89
N ASP A 192 -3.90 -2.64 -25.94
CA ASP A 192 -3.16 -1.38 -25.88
C ASP A 192 -3.73 -0.40 -24.86
N LYS A 193 -5.06 -0.29 -24.78
CA LYS A 193 -5.72 0.53 -23.76
C LYS A 193 -5.36 0.05 -22.35
N ALA A 194 -5.44 -1.25 -22.11
CA ALA A 194 -5.16 -1.82 -20.79
C ALA A 194 -3.68 -1.67 -20.42
N PHE A 195 -2.78 -1.85 -21.38
CA PHE A 195 -1.35 -1.57 -21.21
C PHE A 195 -1.09 -0.12 -20.82
N LEU A 196 -1.68 0.85 -21.54
CA LEU A 196 -1.52 2.28 -21.23
C LEU A 196 -2.09 2.64 -19.85
N MET A 197 -3.29 2.17 -19.52
CA MET A 197 -3.89 2.39 -18.20
C MET A 197 -3.04 1.79 -17.08
N LEU A 198 -2.46 0.61 -17.30
CA LEU A 198 -1.58 -0.02 -16.33
C LEU A 198 -0.32 0.82 -16.09
N LEU A 199 0.31 1.36 -17.15
CA LEU A 199 1.45 2.28 -17.00
C LEU A 199 1.08 3.53 -16.20
N LEU A 200 -0.11 4.10 -16.43
CA LEU A 200 -0.59 5.26 -15.68
C LEU A 200 -0.87 4.94 -14.20
N GLY A 201 -1.37 3.75 -13.88
CA GLY A 201 -1.57 3.31 -12.50
C GLY A 201 -0.27 2.99 -11.76
N LEU A 202 0.83 2.73 -12.48
CA LEU A 202 2.16 2.48 -11.91
C LEU A 202 2.99 3.76 -11.68
N ARG A 203 2.44 4.94 -11.97
CA ARG A 203 3.14 6.21 -11.74
C ARG A 203 3.46 6.40 -10.26
N SER A 204 4.66 6.92 -10.00
CA SER A 204 5.11 7.29 -8.67
C SER A 204 4.75 8.74 -8.37
N HIS A 205 4.31 9.00 -7.13
CA HIS A 205 4.11 10.35 -6.63
C HIS A 205 5.43 10.93 -6.13
N ILE A 206 5.78 12.11 -6.65
CA ILE A 206 6.94 12.89 -6.22
C ILE A 206 6.53 14.32 -5.86
N ILE A 207 7.36 14.99 -5.07
CA ILE A 207 7.22 16.41 -4.74
C ILE A 207 8.46 17.13 -5.29
N SER A 208 8.22 18.10 -6.16
CA SER A 208 9.24 19.00 -6.71
C SER A 208 9.05 20.40 -6.15
N SER A 209 10.14 21.12 -5.94
CA SER A 209 10.11 22.54 -5.58
C SER A 209 9.54 23.42 -6.69
N GLU A 210 9.68 23.02 -7.96
CA GLU A 210 9.26 23.81 -9.12
C GLU A 210 7.81 23.54 -9.54
N THR A 211 7.41 22.26 -9.53
CA THR A 211 6.11 21.82 -10.06
C THR A 211 5.15 21.32 -8.98
N GLY A 212 5.58 21.31 -7.72
CA GLY A 212 4.80 20.79 -6.60
C GLY A 212 4.60 19.28 -6.70
N HIS A 213 3.39 18.81 -6.40
CA HIS A 213 3.06 17.39 -6.44
C HIS A 213 2.88 16.91 -7.89
N CYS A 214 3.60 15.86 -8.26
CA CYS A 214 3.63 15.33 -9.62
C CYS A 214 3.57 13.80 -9.64
N ARG A 215 3.05 13.22 -10.73
CA ARG A 215 3.07 11.78 -10.98
C ARG A 215 3.99 11.48 -12.15
N VAL A 216 5.05 10.74 -11.88
CA VAL A 216 6.09 10.41 -12.87
C VAL A 216 6.12 8.92 -13.15
N LEU A 217 6.54 8.55 -14.36
CA LEU A 217 6.71 7.16 -14.75
C LEU A 217 8.20 6.87 -15.01
N ARG A 218 8.86 6.27 -14.02
CA ARG A 218 10.25 5.82 -14.13
C ARG A 218 10.29 4.47 -14.83
N ILE A 219 10.65 4.47 -16.12
CA ILE A 219 10.72 3.24 -16.91
C ILE A 219 11.69 2.23 -16.31
N SER A 220 12.84 2.68 -15.81
CA SER A 220 13.83 1.81 -15.13
C SER A 220 13.23 1.01 -13.98
N ASP A 221 12.27 1.60 -13.25
CA ASP A 221 11.68 0.98 -12.07
C ASP A 221 10.69 -0.12 -12.50
N ILE A 222 9.88 0.14 -13.52
CA ILE A 222 8.79 -0.77 -13.90
C ILE A 222 9.11 -1.72 -15.06
N ALA A 223 10.19 -1.46 -15.82
CA ALA A 223 10.49 -2.17 -17.06
C ALA A 223 10.56 -3.70 -16.90
N HIS A 224 11.14 -4.17 -15.79
CA HIS A 224 11.26 -5.60 -15.51
C HIS A 224 9.89 -6.31 -15.41
N LEU A 225 8.82 -5.59 -15.06
CA LEU A 225 7.44 -6.12 -15.03
C LEU A 225 6.88 -6.39 -16.44
N PHE A 226 7.45 -5.77 -17.47
CA PHE A 226 7.00 -5.82 -18.86
C PHE A 226 8.01 -6.52 -19.79
N GLY A 227 8.88 -7.37 -19.24
CA GLY A 227 9.91 -8.09 -20.00
C GLY A 227 11.14 -7.24 -20.36
N GLY A 228 11.27 -6.04 -19.77
CA GLY A 228 12.42 -5.16 -19.94
C GLY A 228 12.10 -3.90 -20.75
N GLU A 229 13.02 -2.93 -20.64
CA GLU A 229 12.81 -1.56 -21.13
C GLU A 229 12.60 -1.51 -22.64
N ASN A 230 13.39 -2.27 -23.40
CA ASN A 230 13.28 -2.32 -24.86
C ASN A 230 11.92 -2.83 -25.34
N ILE A 231 11.32 -3.80 -24.64
CA ILE A 231 10.03 -4.38 -25.00
C ILE A 231 8.92 -3.36 -24.71
N LEU A 232 8.91 -2.79 -23.50
CA LEU A 232 7.95 -1.77 -23.09
C LEU A 232 7.97 -0.58 -24.04
N LEU A 233 9.14 0.01 -24.30
CA LEU A 233 9.28 1.19 -25.15
C LEU A 233 8.93 0.91 -26.61
N ARG A 234 9.24 -0.28 -27.13
CA ARG A 234 8.86 -0.69 -28.49
C ARG A 234 7.33 -0.76 -28.61
N ARG A 235 6.67 -1.37 -27.63
CA ARG A 235 5.21 -1.47 -27.61
C ARG A 235 4.55 -0.09 -27.55
N LEU A 236 5.04 0.81 -26.69
CA LEU A 236 4.53 2.18 -26.61
C LEU A 236 4.69 2.94 -27.95
N LYS A 237 5.83 2.78 -28.63
CA LYS A 237 6.06 3.39 -29.96
C LYS A 237 5.13 2.84 -31.04
N LEU A 238 4.81 1.54 -31.00
CA LEU A 238 3.89 0.94 -31.96
C LEU A 238 2.48 1.53 -31.82
N ILE A 239 1.96 1.57 -30.58
CA ILE A 239 0.65 2.15 -30.26
C ILE A 239 0.57 3.62 -30.74
N GLU A 240 1.63 4.38 -30.49
CA GLU A 240 1.77 5.77 -30.93
C GLU A 240 1.74 5.90 -32.47
N SER A 241 2.46 5.02 -33.18
CA SER A 241 2.51 5.03 -34.66
C SER A 241 1.19 4.64 -35.32
N GLU A 242 0.38 3.81 -34.65
CA GLU A 242 -0.95 3.41 -35.10
C GLU A 242 -2.03 4.44 -34.75
N ASN A 243 -1.66 5.53 -34.07
CA ASN A 243 -2.55 6.59 -33.59
C ASN A 243 -3.68 6.07 -32.69
N ASN A 244 -3.42 4.99 -31.95
CA ASN A 244 -4.35 4.38 -31.00
C ASN A 244 -4.29 5.12 -29.65
N PHE A 245 -5.44 5.53 -29.12
CA PHE A 245 -5.58 6.19 -27.81
C PHE A 245 -4.64 7.40 -27.60
N PRO A 246 -4.66 8.41 -28.49
CA PRO A 246 -3.69 9.51 -28.50
C PRO A 246 -3.59 10.27 -27.17
N ASP A 247 -4.71 10.43 -26.45
CA ASP A 247 -4.73 11.10 -25.14
C ASP A 247 -3.99 10.30 -24.06
N LEU A 248 -4.19 8.97 -24.02
CA LEU A 248 -3.50 8.09 -23.06
C LEU A 248 -2.01 7.99 -23.37
N VAL A 249 -1.64 7.92 -24.66
CA VAL A 249 -0.22 7.93 -25.08
C VAL A 249 0.45 9.23 -24.65
N LYS A 250 -0.22 10.38 -24.88
CA LYS A 250 0.29 11.69 -24.45
C LYS A 250 0.48 11.76 -22.94
N GLU A 251 -0.45 11.23 -22.15
CA GLU A 251 -0.33 11.21 -20.70
C GLU A 251 0.84 10.33 -20.22
N VAL A 252 1.00 9.14 -20.81
CA VAL A 252 2.12 8.24 -20.51
C VAL A 252 3.45 8.90 -20.87
N ARG A 253 3.57 9.49 -22.07
CA ARG A 253 4.78 10.21 -22.51
C ARG A 253 5.11 11.37 -21.58
N GLY A 254 4.12 12.19 -21.25
CA GLY A 254 4.29 13.31 -20.31
C GLY A 254 4.78 12.85 -18.94
N ALA A 255 4.27 11.72 -18.42
CA ALA A 255 4.74 11.17 -17.15
C ALA A 255 6.19 10.65 -17.22
N ILE A 256 6.63 10.10 -18.37
CA ILE A 256 8.02 9.66 -18.59
C ILE A 256 8.94 10.87 -18.71
N GLU A 257 8.57 11.87 -19.53
CA GLU A 257 9.36 13.09 -19.72
C GLU A 257 9.55 13.84 -18.40
N LEU A 258 8.48 13.96 -17.62
CA LEU A 258 8.53 14.57 -16.30
C LEU A 258 9.49 13.83 -15.37
N SER A 259 9.61 12.51 -15.50
CA SER A 259 10.60 11.73 -14.74
C SER A 259 12.05 12.05 -15.11
N ASN A 260 12.32 12.44 -16.36
CA ASN A 260 13.69 12.75 -16.82
C ASN A 260 14.13 14.16 -16.39
N SER A 261 13.20 14.98 -15.94
CA SER A 261 13.46 16.33 -15.40
C SER A 261 13.89 16.33 -13.93
N PHE A 262 13.95 15.15 -13.28
CA PHE A 262 14.31 14.97 -11.87
C PHE A 262 15.40 13.92 -11.71
#